data_AF-A0A3N0A2Z1-F1
#
_entry.id   AF-A0A3N0A2Z1-F1
#
_cell.length_a   1.000
_cell.length_b   1.000
_cell.length_c   1.000
_cell.angle_alpha   90.00
_cell.angle_beta   90.00
_cell.angle_gamma   90.00
#
_symmetry.space_group_name_H-M   'P 1'
#
loop_
_entity.id
_entity.type
_entity.pdbx_description
1 polymer ?
#
loop_
_entity_poly.entity_id
_entity_poly.type
_entity_poly.pdbx_seq_one_letter_code
_entity_poly.pdbx_strand_id
1 'polypeptide(L)'
;MHSIEDVAGYKQTHVGGFPSNDQSPQSYIDRYNSEPEYKSWFDSQFPGISMHNVLGYEDPVAIPSWVKSTAKQWGEQKIPESDFAPAIQFLLDNGIIMVSEIPDPTNNAIPKWVRNSAYWWSQDLITQDEFLNSIKFLVREGLIPAN
;
A
#
# COMPACT_ATOMS: atom_id res chain seq x y z
N MET A 1 20.99 -21.13 -16.42
CA MET A 1 20.93 -22.13 -15.34
C MET A 1 20.28 -21.41 -14.16
N HIS A 2 18.97 -21.52 -14.00
CA HIS A 2 18.25 -20.89 -12.89
C HIS A 2 18.22 -21.92 -11.76
N SER A 3 18.94 -21.61 -10.68
CA SER A 3 19.06 -22.51 -9.52
C SER A 3 17.70 -22.58 -8.81
N ILE A 4 17.34 -23.79 -8.39
CA ILE A 4 16.03 -24.14 -7.85
C ILE A 4 15.97 -23.84 -6.34
N GLU A 5 16.64 -22.77 -5.90
CA GLU A 5 16.74 -22.36 -4.49
C GLU A 5 15.86 -21.14 -4.15
N ASP A 6 15.16 -20.52 -5.12
CA ASP A 6 14.21 -19.43 -4.89
C ASP A 6 12.81 -19.95 -4.48
N VAL A 7 12.74 -20.85 -3.50
CA VAL A 7 11.47 -21.34 -2.94
C VAL A 7 11.04 -20.42 -1.78
N ALA A 8 10.30 -19.37 -2.12
CA ALA A 8 9.25 -18.70 -1.32
C ALA A 8 9.57 -18.32 0.15
N GLY A 9 10.61 -17.51 0.41
CA GLY A 9 10.85 -16.97 1.75
C GLY A 9 11.61 -15.64 1.75
N TYR A 10 11.55 -14.92 2.87
CA TYR A 10 12.27 -13.66 3.05
C TYR A 10 13.79 -13.89 3.18
N LYS A 11 14.57 -12.90 2.74
CA LYS A 11 16.01 -12.86 3.05
C LYS A 11 16.19 -12.78 4.56
N GLN A 12 16.96 -13.73 5.11
CA GLN A 12 17.27 -13.74 6.54
C GLN A 12 18.10 -12.52 6.93
N THR A 13 17.78 -11.92 8.07
CA THR A 13 18.48 -10.76 8.61
C THR A 13 19.39 -11.12 9.78
N HIS A 14 20.06 -10.13 10.37
CA HIS A 14 20.81 -10.31 11.62
C HIS A 14 19.92 -10.57 12.84
N VAL A 15 18.61 -10.28 12.73
CA VAL A 15 17.60 -10.66 13.72
C VAL A 15 17.14 -12.08 13.38
N GLY A 16 17.50 -13.04 14.23
CA GLY A 16 17.15 -14.44 14.03
C GLY A 16 15.64 -14.65 13.87
N GLY A 17 15.24 -15.30 12.78
CA GLY A 17 13.83 -15.58 12.48
C GLY A 17 13.03 -14.37 11.97
N PHE A 18 13.70 -13.26 11.63
CA PHE A 18 13.05 -12.08 11.08
C PHE A 18 13.61 -11.71 9.69
N PRO A 19 12.75 -11.42 8.70
CA PRO A 19 11.30 -11.67 8.72
C PRO A 19 10.99 -13.18 8.80
N SER A 20 9.87 -13.50 9.44
CA SER A 20 9.36 -14.87 9.54
C SER A 20 8.48 -15.19 8.34
N ASN A 21 8.69 -16.37 7.75
CA ASN A 21 7.98 -16.81 6.54
C ASN A 21 6.49 -17.16 6.78
N ASP A 22 6.04 -17.14 8.03
CA ASP A 22 4.63 -17.38 8.40
C ASP A 22 3.75 -16.11 8.32
N GLN A 23 4.37 -14.93 8.12
CA GLN A 23 3.66 -13.66 8.02
C GLN A 23 3.80 -13.09 6.61
N SER A 24 2.71 -12.49 6.12
CA SER A 24 2.74 -11.76 4.84
C SER A 24 3.50 -10.44 4.95
N PRO A 25 4.05 -9.91 3.84
CA PRO A 25 4.80 -8.65 3.86
C PRO A 25 3.94 -7.50 4.40
N GLN A 26 2.65 -7.52 4.04
CA GLN A 26 1.70 -6.52 4.51
C GLN A 26 1.49 -6.56 6.02
N SER A 27 1.54 -7.73 6.66
CA SER A 27 1.44 -7.86 8.12
C SER A 27 2.55 -7.05 8.79
N TYR A 28 3.78 -7.17 8.28
CA TYR A 28 4.93 -6.44 8.78
C TYR A 28 4.82 -4.92 8.57
N ILE A 29 4.34 -4.50 7.40
CA ILE A 29 4.12 -3.08 7.09
C ILE A 29 2.99 -2.49 7.94
N ASP A 30 1.88 -3.23 8.12
CA ASP A 30 0.75 -2.80 8.96
C ASP A 30 1.18 -2.64 10.40
N ARG A 31 1.95 -3.61 10.92
CA ARG A 31 2.53 -3.54 12.26
C ARG A 31 3.49 -2.36 12.41
N TYR A 32 4.36 -2.12 11.42
CA TYR A 32 5.27 -0.97 11.39
C TYR A 32 4.53 0.37 11.46
N ASN A 33 3.40 0.50 10.76
CA ASN A 33 2.64 1.74 10.71
C ASN A 33 1.69 1.93 11.91
N SER A 34 1.28 0.85 12.59
CA SER A 34 0.26 0.90 13.65
C SER A 34 0.81 0.73 15.07
N GLU A 35 1.96 0.06 15.26
CA GLU A 35 2.55 -0.20 16.57
C GLU A 35 3.84 0.65 16.77
N PRO A 36 3.78 1.75 17.54
CA PRO A 36 4.95 2.63 17.75
C PRO A 36 6.16 1.91 18.36
N GLU A 37 5.92 0.91 19.21
CA GLU A 37 6.96 0.10 19.83
C GLU A 37 7.66 -0.77 18.80
N TYR A 38 6.90 -1.44 17.92
CA TYR A 38 7.45 -2.26 16.84
C TYR A 38 8.21 -1.40 15.82
N LYS A 39 7.68 -0.22 15.49
CA LYS A 39 8.40 0.76 14.67
C LYS A 39 9.73 1.17 15.30
N SER A 40 9.72 1.53 16.57
CA SER A 40 10.93 1.94 17.29
C SER A 40 11.96 0.81 17.37
N TRP A 41 11.51 -0.41 17.61
CA TRP A 41 12.34 -1.61 17.58
C TRP A 41 12.95 -1.83 16.19
N PHE A 42 12.12 -1.80 15.13
CA PHE A 42 12.59 -1.99 13.76
C PHE A 42 13.62 -0.93 13.38
N ASP A 43 13.31 0.35 13.62
CA ASP A 43 14.21 1.47 13.30
C ASP A 43 15.54 1.35 14.07
N SER A 44 15.55 0.75 15.26
CA SER A 44 16.77 0.46 16.04
C SER A 44 17.58 -0.72 15.49
N GLN A 45 16.94 -1.76 14.96
CA GLN A 45 17.65 -2.93 14.40
C GLN A 45 18.13 -2.66 12.96
N PHE A 46 17.37 -1.88 12.20
CA PHE A 46 17.57 -1.65 10.76
C PHE A 46 17.78 -0.16 10.45
N PRO A 47 18.84 0.47 10.97
CA PRO A 47 19.04 1.92 10.80
C PRO A 47 19.21 2.28 9.33
N GLY A 48 18.33 3.14 8.83
CA GLY A 48 18.35 3.62 7.44
C GLY A 48 17.88 2.60 6.40
N ILE A 49 17.34 1.45 6.83
CA ILE A 49 16.74 0.45 5.95
C ILE A 49 15.22 0.48 6.18
N SER A 50 14.43 0.53 5.11
CA SER A 50 12.98 0.49 5.23
C SER A 50 12.46 -0.93 5.45
N MET A 51 11.23 -1.04 5.98
CA MET A 51 10.52 -2.31 6.07
C MET A 51 10.39 -3.00 4.71
N HIS A 52 10.22 -2.22 3.64
CA HIS A 52 10.10 -2.73 2.27
C HIS A 52 11.39 -3.45 1.85
N ASN A 53 12.54 -2.79 2.01
CA ASN A 53 13.85 -3.37 1.70
C ASN A 53 14.15 -4.62 2.53
N VAL A 54 13.81 -4.62 3.83
CA VAL A 54 13.99 -5.80 4.69
C VAL A 54 13.16 -6.98 4.21
N LEU A 55 11.94 -6.72 3.73
CA LEU A 55 11.06 -7.74 3.16
C LEU A 55 11.43 -8.14 1.72
N GLY A 56 12.48 -7.53 1.15
CA GLY A 56 12.96 -7.82 -0.20
C GLY A 56 12.28 -7.03 -1.31
N TYR A 57 11.53 -5.98 -0.98
CA TYR A 57 10.88 -5.06 -1.91
C TYR A 57 11.69 -3.77 -2.03
N GLU A 58 11.66 -3.12 -3.18
CA GLU A 58 12.20 -1.77 -3.32
C GLU A 58 11.38 -0.77 -2.50
N ASP A 59 12.01 0.35 -2.12
CA ASP A 59 11.27 1.46 -1.51
C ASP A 59 10.18 1.97 -2.46
N PRO A 60 8.97 2.25 -1.95
CA PRO A 60 7.91 2.78 -2.79
C PRO A 60 8.35 4.11 -3.39
N VAL A 61 8.15 4.27 -4.70
CA VAL A 61 8.42 5.54 -5.36
C VAL A 61 7.50 6.62 -4.77
N ALA A 62 8.01 7.85 -4.71
CA ALA A 62 7.20 8.98 -4.25
C ALA A 62 5.93 9.11 -5.11
N ILE A 63 4.78 9.38 -4.48
CA ILE A 63 3.52 9.53 -5.20
C ILE A 63 3.62 10.70 -6.19
N PRO A 64 3.44 10.48 -7.50
CA PRO A 64 3.46 11.55 -8.48
C PRO A 64 2.33 12.55 -8.26
N SER A 65 2.58 13.83 -8.55
CA SER A 65 1.59 14.91 -8.41
C SER A 65 0.32 14.70 -9.25
N TRP A 66 0.41 13.94 -10.36
CA TRP A 66 -0.74 13.61 -11.17
C TRP A 66 -1.75 12.74 -10.40
N VAL A 67 -1.29 11.81 -9.56
CA VAL A 67 -2.19 10.95 -8.74
C VAL A 67 -3.03 11.82 -7.80
N LYS A 68 -2.38 12.80 -7.15
CA LYS A 68 -3.05 13.76 -6.26
C LYS A 68 -4.02 14.67 -7.02
N SER A 69 -3.67 15.04 -8.25
CA SER A 69 -4.52 15.83 -9.13
C SER A 69 -5.75 15.04 -9.59
N THR A 70 -5.60 13.76 -9.94
CA THR A 70 -6.71 12.86 -10.30
C THR A 70 -7.61 12.60 -9.09
N ALA A 71 -7.03 12.39 -7.90
CA ALA A 71 -7.80 12.27 -6.66
C ALA A 71 -8.64 13.52 -6.36
N LYS A 72 -8.11 14.73 -6.62
CA LYS A 72 -8.88 15.98 -6.53
C LYS A 72 -10.08 15.97 -7.48
N GLN A 73 -9.85 15.69 -8.75
CA GLN A 73 -10.90 15.69 -9.77
C GLN A 73 -11.99 14.66 -9.47
N TRP A 74 -11.59 13.48 -9.00
CA TRP A 74 -12.54 12.45 -8.58
C TRP A 74 -13.33 12.87 -7.33
N GLY A 75 -12.64 13.45 -6.34
CA GLY A 75 -13.21 14.07 -5.15
C GLY A 75 -14.29 15.10 -5.47
N GLU A 76 -14.01 15.97 -6.44
CA GLU A 76 -14.90 17.03 -6.94
C GLU A 76 -15.98 16.50 -7.91
N GLN A 77 -16.04 15.19 -8.16
CA GLN A 77 -16.95 14.54 -9.10
C GLN A 77 -16.80 15.02 -10.55
N LYS A 78 -15.63 15.55 -10.91
CA LYS A 78 -15.32 16.01 -12.27
C LYS A 78 -14.97 14.87 -13.23
N ILE A 79 -14.54 13.74 -12.67
CA ILE A 79 -14.24 12.52 -13.42
C ILE A 79 -14.98 11.32 -12.79
N PRO A 80 -15.39 10.34 -13.61
CA PRO A 80 -15.91 9.08 -13.11
C PRO A 80 -14.81 8.25 -12.44
N GLU A 81 -15.23 7.20 -11.74
CA GLU A 81 -14.35 6.25 -11.08
C GLU A 81 -13.44 5.47 -12.04
N SER A 82 -13.93 5.16 -13.24
CA SER A 82 -13.15 4.54 -14.32
C SER A 82 -11.88 5.33 -14.65
N ASP A 83 -11.91 6.65 -14.48
CA ASP A 83 -10.81 7.54 -14.80
C ASP A 83 -9.86 7.70 -13.60
N PHE A 84 -10.30 7.31 -12.40
CA PHE A 84 -9.46 7.25 -11.21
C PHE A 84 -8.77 5.88 -11.05
N ALA A 85 -9.35 4.80 -11.58
CA ALA A 85 -8.79 3.45 -11.52
C ALA A 85 -7.31 3.36 -11.95
N PRO A 86 -6.82 4.03 -13.02
CA PRO A 86 -5.40 4.01 -13.38
C PRO A 86 -4.48 4.60 -12.30
N ALA A 87 -4.97 5.55 -11.50
CA ALA A 87 -4.22 6.09 -10.37
C ALA A 87 -4.02 5.03 -9.28
N ILE A 88 -5.05 4.22 -9.02
CA ILE A 88 -4.98 3.12 -8.05
C ILE A 88 -4.07 2.00 -8.58
N GLN A 89 -4.19 1.67 -9.87
CA GLN A 89 -3.33 0.69 -10.52
C GLN A 89 -1.86 1.09 -10.40
N PHE A 90 -1.54 2.36 -10.66
CA PHE A 90 -0.19 2.87 -10.48
C PHE A 90 0.32 2.68 -9.04
N LEU A 91 -0.51 2.94 -8.03
CA LEU A 91 -0.13 2.77 -6.62
C LEU A 91 0.19 1.31 -6.28
N LEU A 92 -0.55 0.36 -6.87
CA LEU A 92 -0.32 -1.07 -6.70
C LEU A 92 0.94 -1.53 -7.44
N ASP A 93 1.07 -1.18 -8.73
CA ASP A 93 2.17 -1.58 -9.60
C ASP A 93 3.54 -1.11 -9.07
N ASN A 94 3.56 0.05 -8.41
CA ASN A 94 4.79 0.62 -7.85
C ASN A 94 4.99 0.29 -6.36
N GLY A 95 4.21 -0.64 -5.80
CA GLY A 95 4.34 -1.09 -4.41
C GLY A 95 4.07 0.00 -3.37
N ILE A 96 3.45 1.11 -3.75
CA ILE A 96 3.05 2.20 -2.84
C ILE A 96 1.90 1.74 -1.95
N ILE A 97 0.99 0.94 -2.52
CA ILE A 97 0.00 0.18 -1.78
C ILE A 97 0.35 -1.30 -1.97
N MET A 98 0.54 -1.99 -0.85
CA MET A 98 0.62 -3.44 -0.82
C MET A 98 -0.65 -4.01 -0.17
N VAL A 99 -1.12 -5.13 -0.71
CA VAL A 99 -2.24 -5.91 -0.18
C VAL A 99 -1.89 -7.39 -0.31
N SER A 100 -2.17 -8.17 0.73
CA SER A 100 -1.85 -9.61 0.75
C SER A 100 -2.73 -10.40 -0.22
N GLU A 101 -3.98 -9.96 -0.39
CA GLU A 101 -4.98 -10.60 -1.23
C GLU A 101 -5.80 -9.51 -1.93
N ILE A 102 -6.03 -9.72 -3.22
CA ILE A 102 -6.96 -8.92 -4.03
C ILE A 102 -8.15 -9.85 -4.28
N PRO A 103 -9.29 -9.66 -3.61
CA PRO A 103 -10.49 -10.44 -3.89
C PRO A 103 -11.04 -10.09 -5.28
N ASP A 104 -11.88 -10.98 -5.82
CA ASP A 104 -12.62 -10.66 -7.05
C ASP A 104 -13.42 -9.37 -6.86
N PRO A 105 -13.45 -8.47 -7.87
CA PRO A 105 -14.22 -7.24 -7.79
C PRO A 105 -15.68 -7.55 -7.48
N THR A 106 -16.14 -7.07 -6.34
CA THR A 106 -17.55 -7.10 -6.01
C THR A 106 -18.25 -6.07 -6.91
N ASN A 107 -19.41 -6.40 -7.50
CA ASN A 107 -20.23 -5.44 -8.26
C ASN A 107 -20.84 -4.33 -7.37
N ASN A 108 -20.27 -4.10 -6.18
CA ASN A 108 -20.71 -3.10 -5.23
C ASN A 108 -20.16 -1.73 -5.64
N ALA A 109 -21.00 -0.70 -5.53
CA ALA A 109 -20.56 0.67 -5.77
C ALA A 109 -19.53 1.10 -4.71
N ILE A 110 -18.46 1.80 -5.11
CA ILE A 110 -17.52 2.40 -4.16
C ILE A 110 -18.30 3.28 -3.17
N PRO A 111 -18.07 3.10 -1.86
CA PRO A 111 -18.66 3.96 -0.85
C PRO A 111 -18.29 5.43 -1.04
N LYS A 112 -19.29 6.31 -0.95
CA LYS A 112 -19.12 7.76 -1.15
C LYS A 112 -18.05 8.40 -0.23
N TRP A 113 -17.84 7.84 0.96
CA TRP A 113 -16.85 8.36 1.91
C TRP A 113 -15.43 8.33 1.36
N VAL A 114 -15.10 7.40 0.46
CA VAL A 114 -13.75 7.30 -0.15
C VAL A 114 -13.45 8.52 -1.01
N ARG A 115 -14.44 8.95 -1.79
CA ARG A 115 -14.31 10.13 -2.63
C ARG A 115 -14.00 11.36 -1.78
N ASN A 116 -14.60 11.44 -0.59
CA ASN A 116 -14.27 12.48 0.37
C ASN A 116 -12.83 12.35 0.85
N SER A 117 -12.32 11.15 1.12
CA SER A 117 -10.90 10.94 1.47
C SER A 117 -9.96 11.40 0.35
N ALA A 118 -10.27 11.10 -0.92
CA ALA A 118 -9.50 11.60 -2.06
C ALA A 118 -9.52 13.14 -2.17
N TYR A 119 -10.69 13.74 -1.95
CA TYR A 119 -10.81 15.20 -1.89
C TYR A 119 -9.98 15.78 -0.74
N TRP A 120 -10.13 15.27 0.48
CA TRP A 120 -9.41 15.73 1.66
C TRP A 120 -7.90 15.61 1.51
N TRP A 121 -7.41 14.51 0.94
CA TRP A 121 -5.99 14.34 0.66
C TRP A 121 -5.48 15.39 -0.33
N SER A 122 -6.26 15.68 -1.38
CA SER A 122 -5.90 16.72 -2.34
C SER A 122 -5.85 18.13 -1.75
N GLN A 123 -6.56 18.35 -0.63
CA GLN A 123 -6.62 19.61 0.11
C GLN A 123 -5.68 19.63 1.32
N ASP A 124 -4.80 18.62 1.47
CA ASP A 124 -3.90 18.48 2.62
C ASP A 124 -4.62 18.41 3.99
N LEU A 125 -5.90 18.00 3.98
CA LEU A 125 -6.73 17.83 5.18
C LEU A 125 -6.54 16.46 5.85
N ILE A 126 -6.09 15.47 5.08
CA ILE A 126 -5.59 14.19 5.59
C ILE A 126 -4.21 13.94 5.01
N THR A 127 -3.40 13.19 5.75
CA THR A 127 -2.07 12.77 5.35
C THR A 127 -2.11 11.79 4.18
N GLN A 128 -0.97 11.64 3.51
CA GLN A 128 -0.80 10.62 2.47
C GLN A 128 -1.08 9.22 3.00
N ASP A 129 -0.61 8.89 4.20
CA ASP A 129 -0.79 7.55 4.78
C ASP A 129 -2.27 7.28 5.10
N GLU A 130 -3.00 8.26 5.63
CA GLU A 130 -4.46 8.16 5.83
C GLU A 130 -5.20 7.89 4.51
N PHE A 131 -4.79 8.58 3.44
CA PHE A 131 -5.36 8.36 2.12
C PHE A 131 -5.01 6.97 1.56
N LEU A 132 -3.74 6.56 1.60
CA LEU A 132 -3.32 5.24 1.12
C LEU A 132 -3.99 4.11 1.88
N ASN A 133 -4.15 4.25 3.20
CA ASN A 133 -4.90 3.31 4.03
C ASN A 133 -6.36 3.20 3.59
N SER A 134 -6.99 4.31 3.18
CA SER A 134 -8.35 4.28 2.64
C SER A 134 -8.46 3.51 1.32
N ILE A 135 -7.50 3.69 0.40
CA ILE A 135 -7.47 2.95 -0.86
C ILE A 135 -7.20 1.47 -0.62
N LYS A 136 -6.25 1.17 0.27
CA LYS A 136 -5.93 -0.20 0.67
C LYS A 136 -7.13 -0.96 1.21
N PHE A 137 -7.96 -0.31 2.02
CA PHE A 137 -9.22 -0.89 2.49
C PHE A 137 -10.11 -1.30 1.32
N LEU A 138 -10.25 -0.46 0.29
CA LEU A 138 -11.16 -0.73 -0.83
C LEU A 138 -10.69 -1.86 -1.74
N VAL A 139 -9.38 -1.92 -1.97
CA VAL A 139 -8.79 -3.04 -2.70
C VAL A 139 -9.02 -4.33 -1.91
N ARG A 140 -8.81 -4.33 -0.59
CA ARG A 140 -9.08 -5.48 0.29
C ARG A 140 -10.54 -5.92 0.32
N GLU A 141 -11.49 -4.99 0.20
CA GLU A 141 -12.92 -5.30 0.18
C GLU A 141 -13.45 -5.63 -1.23
N GLY A 142 -12.59 -5.63 -2.25
CA GLY A 142 -12.99 -5.86 -3.64
C GLY A 142 -13.95 -4.78 -4.15
N LEU A 143 -13.88 -3.58 -3.59
CA LEU A 143 -14.72 -2.45 -4.02
C LEU A 143 -14.14 -1.74 -5.23
N ILE A 144 -12.87 -2.01 -5.56
CA ILE A 144 -12.18 -1.46 -6.73
C ILE A 144 -11.47 -2.61 -7.46
N PRO A 145 -11.66 -2.75 -8.78
CA PRO A 145 -10.89 -3.68 -9.58
C PRO A 145 -9.41 -3.26 -9.63
N ALA A 146 -8.52 -4.21 -9.36
CA ALA A 146 -7.06 -4.03 -9.43
C ALA A 146 -6.50 -4.57 -10.75
N ASN A 147 -7.30 -4.50 -11.82
CA ASN A 147 -7.12 -5.23 -13.07
C ASN A 147 -7.49 -4.40 -14.30
#